data_AF-A0A950FMH3-F1
#
_entry.id   AF-A0A950FMH3-F1
#
_cell.length_a   1.000
_cell.length_b   1.000
_cell.length_c   1.000
_cell.angle_alpha   90.00
_cell.angle_beta   90.00
_cell.angle_gamma   90.00
#
_symmetry.space_group_name_H-M   'P 1'
#
loop_
_entity.id
_entity.type
_entity.pdbx_description
1 polymer ?
#
loop_
_entity_poly.entity_id
_entity_poly.type
_entity_poly.pdbx_seq_one_letter_code
_entity_poly.pdbx_strand_id
1 'polypeptide(L)'
;MAACSGGGNSALPTASTNAPPTGNNGATIASVGSSILQPASTSHVQLVGNASAPATVDETDAATIAASLASVNQSQVAGMQEEAAHTRPTNSAAGPVTPSAHGRRAQDVAMNSPLDLLYIGGPVLGSAVSNNIYINCTASCRASSGLQPGQFLSDLGKDEYTELLYQYLASPGVAISTPLTGRYTKGPGVDIAWTPGPANAQPGYTNPLVRFGDIANWLVATIGAVNGLNDGQNHVYNIFLPPNTDRCLSASRCYSPDQPATNTFCAYHSYALLTTNTGVVPIYYTLIPDQGTPSCTPPGNLPLPNQVGSNQRTDATDSTLSHELFETITDPQLDAWYNLNLNSEIGDLCAYYDNFVTINHHKYMIQSEYSDIGHMCISANLTNENLVTIPGSSSGGH
;
A
#
# COMPACT_ATOMS: atom_id res chain seq x y z
N MET A 1 20.89 49.09 24.54
CA MET A 1 20.04 49.99 25.35
C MET A 1 18.97 50.58 24.45
N ALA A 2 17.73 50.10 24.60
CA ALA A 2 16.47 50.78 24.29
C ALA A 2 15.39 49.73 24.53
N ALA A 3 14.73 49.83 25.68
CA ALA A 3 13.56 49.04 26.03
C ALA A 3 12.33 49.66 25.37
N CYS A 4 11.43 48.82 24.86
CA CYS A 4 10.02 49.14 24.73
C CYS A 4 9.21 47.96 25.27
N SER A 5 8.61 48.22 26.43
CA SER A 5 7.58 47.44 27.10
C SER A 5 6.26 47.49 26.33
N GLY A 6 5.58 46.35 26.22
CA GLY A 6 4.19 46.26 25.78
C GLY A 6 3.53 45.04 26.42
N GLY A 7 2.90 45.25 27.57
CA GLY A 7 2.07 44.24 28.24
C GLY A 7 0.76 44.05 27.48
N GLY A 8 0.46 42.80 27.13
CA GLY A 8 -0.82 42.38 26.59
C GLY A 8 -1.22 41.06 27.25
N ASN A 9 -2.19 41.12 28.16
CA ASN A 9 -2.87 39.95 28.71
C ASN A 9 -3.44 39.12 27.55
N SER A 10 -2.81 37.98 27.26
CA SER A 10 -3.41 36.94 26.44
C SER A 10 -3.89 35.86 27.39
N ALA A 11 -5.19 35.88 27.68
CA ALA A 11 -5.84 34.76 28.33
C ALA A 11 -5.57 33.50 27.49
N LEU A 12 -4.99 32.47 28.12
CA LEU A 12 -4.89 31.13 27.56
C LEU A 12 -6.29 30.69 27.11
N PRO A 13 -6.50 30.31 25.83
CA PRO A 13 -7.76 29.72 25.44
C PRO A 13 -7.89 28.40 26.20
N THR A 14 -8.98 28.28 26.96
CA THR A 14 -9.42 27.04 27.59
C THR A 14 -9.46 25.95 26.55
N ALA A 15 -8.79 24.83 26.82
CA ALA A 15 -8.84 23.64 26.00
C ALA A 15 -10.30 23.18 25.88
N SER A 16 -10.90 23.45 24.72
CA SER A 16 -12.16 22.84 24.34
C SER A 16 -11.92 21.34 24.21
N THR A 17 -12.61 20.56 25.03
CA THR A 17 -12.75 19.12 24.86
C THR A 17 -13.57 18.87 23.59
N ASN A 18 -12.92 19.03 22.44
CA ASN A 18 -13.52 18.67 21.16
C ASN A 18 -13.53 17.13 21.09
N ALA A 19 -14.74 16.60 20.91
CA ALA A 19 -14.98 15.22 20.51
C ALA A 19 -14.14 14.84 19.27
N PRO A 20 -13.86 13.55 19.06
CA PRO A 20 -13.09 13.10 17.90
C PRO A 20 -13.77 13.61 16.61
N PRO A 21 -13.01 14.10 15.62
CA PRO A 21 -13.59 14.45 14.34
C PRO A 21 -14.18 13.19 13.71
N THR A 22 -15.48 13.17 13.50
CA THR A 22 -16.13 12.22 12.57
C THR A 22 -15.71 12.62 11.16
N GLY A 23 -14.58 12.12 10.70
CA GLY A 23 -14.01 12.43 9.39
C GLY A 23 -14.88 11.89 8.26
N ASN A 24 -15.62 12.78 7.60
CA ASN A 24 -16.30 12.55 6.32
C ASN A 24 -15.50 13.20 5.17
N ASN A 25 -14.18 13.05 5.16
CA ASN A 25 -13.31 13.76 4.20
C ASN A 25 -12.95 12.94 2.94
N GLY A 26 -13.59 11.79 2.70
CA GLY A 26 -13.41 10.98 1.49
C GLY A 26 -14.76 10.65 0.82
N ALA A 27 -14.81 10.70 -0.52
CA ALA A 27 -15.94 10.18 -1.26
C ALA A 27 -15.91 8.65 -1.29
N THR A 28 -17.08 8.01 -1.23
CA THR A 28 -17.21 6.55 -1.24
C THR A 28 -17.37 6.02 -2.65
N ILE A 29 -16.92 4.79 -2.94
CA ILE A 29 -17.10 4.15 -4.26
C ILE A 29 -18.55 4.19 -4.74
N ALA A 30 -19.52 3.89 -3.87
CA ALA A 30 -20.95 3.94 -4.23
C ALA A 30 -21.43 5.33 -4.66
N SER A 31 -20.80 6.40 -4.18
CA SER A 31 -21.16 7.78 -4.56
C SER A 31 -20.68 8.19 -5.95
N VAL A 32 -19.76 7.43 -6.56
CA VAL A 32 -19.19 7.69 -7.89
C VAL A 32 -19.96 6.97 -9.02
N GLY A 33 -20.95 6.13 -8.67
CA GLY A 33 -21.89 5.48 -9.61
C GLY A 33 -21.23 4.55 -10.63
N SER A 34 -21.99 4.14 -11.66
CA SER A 34 -21.51 3.30 -12.78
C SER A 34 -20.40 3.93 -13.64
N SER A 35 -19.92 5.12 -13.26
CA SER A 35 -18.88 5.88 -13.95
C SER A 35 -17.49 5.31 -13.71
N ILE A 36 -17.22 4.66 -12.56
CA ILE A 36 -15.89 4.07 -12.25
C ILE A 36 -15.51 2.89 -13.15
N LEU A 37 -16.47 2.38 -13.92
CA LEU A 37 -16.28 1.32 -14.89
C LEU A 37 -15.86 1.84 -16.28
N GLN A 38 -15.48 3.11 -16.38
CA GLN A 38 -14.89 3.67 -17.60
C GLN A 38 -13.35 3.55 -17.54
N PRO A 39 -12.67 3.39 -18.67
CA PRO A 39 -11.21 3.45 -18.69
C PRO A 39 -10.77 4.90 -18.46
N ALA A 40 -9.80 5.10 -17.56
CA ALA A 40 -9.14 6.39 -17.39
C ALA A 40 -8.18 6.68 -18.57
N SER A 41 -7.69 5.62 -19.23
CA SER A 41 -6.75 5.74 -20.35
C SER A 41 -7.49 5.96 -21.65
N THR A 42 -6.88 6.73 -22.55
CA THR A 42 -7.27 6.80 -23.97
C THR A 42 -6.49 5.81 -24.85
N SER A 43 -5.55 5.08 -24.25
CA SER A 43 -4.70 4.08 -24.90
C SER A 43 -5.01 2.68 -24.40
N HIS A 44 -4.63 1.67 -25.19
CA HIS A 44 -4.76 0.27 -24.78
C HIS A 44 -3.80 -0.05 -23.63
N VAL A 45 -4.33 -0.56 -22.52
CA VAL A 45 -3.59 -0.96 -21.32
C VAL A 45 -3.02 -2.38 -21.50
N GLN A 46 -1.74 -2.57 -21.17
CA GLN A 46 -1.05 -3.85 -21.25
C GLN A 46 -1.33 -4.70 -20.01
N LEU A 47 -2.38 -5.52 -20.06
CA LEU A 47 -2.72 -6.43 -18.97
C LEU A 47 -1.79 -7.63 -18.92
N VAL A 48 -1.19 -7.88 -17.76
CA VAL A 48 -0.51 -9.14 -17.42
C VAL A 48 -1.31 -9.90 -16.36
N GLY A 49 -1.35 -11.23 -16.48
CA GLY A 49 -2.10 -12.12 -15.61
C GLY A 49 -3.60 -12.19 -15.89
N ASN A 50 -4.04 -13.33 -16.43
CA ASN A 50 -5.42 -13.60 -16.85
C ASN A 50 -6.04 -14.83 -16.15
N ALA A 51 -5.44 -15.32 -15.06
CA ALA A 51 -5.89 -16.55 -14.40
C ALA A 51 -6.76 -16.25 -13.17
N SER A 52 -7.83 -17.03 -13.00
CA SER A 52 -8.61 -17.08 -11.77
C SER A 52 -7.75 -17.56 -10.60
N ALA A 53 -7.81 -16.82 -9.50
CA ALA A 53 -7.10 -17.10 -8.27
C ALA A 53 -7.23 -18.56 -7.76
N PRO A 54 -6.16 -19.13 -7.16
CA PRO A 54 -6.25 -20.39 -6.43
C PRO A 54 -7.21 -20.30 -5.23
N ALA A 55 -7.71 -21.45 -4.77
CA ALA A 55 -8.57 -21.54 -3.60
C ALA A 55 -7.92 -20.93 -2.35
N THR A 56 -8.74 -20.22 -1.57
CA THR A 56 -8.35 -19.49 -0.36
C THR A 56 -7.51 -20.35 0.57
N VAL A 57 -6.25 -19.96 0.74
CA VAL A 57 -5.35 -20.52 1.75
C VAL A 57 -5.50 -19.69 3.02
N ASP A 58 -5.49 -20.33 4.19
CA ASP A 58 -5.65 -19.73 5.54
C ASP A 58 -5.69 -18.20 5.57
N GLU A 59 -6.87 -17.64 5.73
CA GLU A 59 -7.13 -16.21 5.61
C GLU A 59 -6.32 -15.36 6.60
N THR A 60 -5.87 -15.95 7.71
CA THR A 60 -5.21 -15.21 8.80
C THR A 60 -3.68 -15.34 8.79
N ASP A 61 -3.13 -16.19 7.92
CA ASP A 61 -1.75 -16.66 8.03
C ASP A 61 -1.43 -17.26 9.43
N ALA A 62 -2.38 -17.96 10.04
CA ALA A 62 -2.13 -18.75 11.26
C ALA A 62 -1.23 -19.97 10.98
N ALA A 63 -1.32 -20.53 9.78
CA ALA A 63 -0.51 -21.58 9.20
C ALA A 63 0.34 -21.00 8.07
N THR A 64 1.66 -21.07 8.25
CA THR A 64 2.65 -20.60 7.29
C THR A 64 3.56 -21.74 6.84
N ILE A 65 4.09 -21.62 5.64
CA ILE A 65 5.13 -22.51 5.14
C ILE A 65 6.46 -22.03 5.69
N ALA A 66 7.24 -22.91 6.31
CA ALA A 66 8.62 -22.59 6.65
C ALA A 66 9.49 -22.72 5.40
N ALA A 67 10.04 -21.61 4.88
CA ALA A 67 10.98 -21.64 3.78
C ALA A 67 12.43 -21.57 4.30
N SER A 68 13.31 -22.37 3.69
CA SER A 68 14.72 -22.43 4.08
C SER A 68 15.59 -21.64 3.11
N LEU A 69 16.44 -20.77 3.65
CA LEU A 69 17.51 -20.15 2.86
C LEU A 69 18.55 -21.17 2.37
N ALA A 70 18.65 -22.34 3.01
CA ALA A 70 19.57 -23.39 2.61
C ALA A 70 19.16 -24.09 1.30
N SER A 71 17.88 -24.00 0.90
CA SER A 71 17.40 -24.55 -0.38
C SER A 71 17.54 -23.57 -1.55
N VAL A 72 18.03 -22.35 -1.32
CA VAL A 72 18.14 -21.34 -2.37
C VAL A 72 19.30 -21.67 -3.30
N ASN A 73 19.00 -21.81 -4.59
CA ASN A 73 20.03 -21.91 -5.61
C ASN A 73 20.63 -20.53 -5.88
N GLN A 74 21.87 -20.33 -5.44
CA GLN A 74 22.59 -19.07 -5.57
C GLN A 74 22.82 -18.63 -7.03
N SER A 75 22.78 -19.55 -8.00
CA SER A 75 22.86 -19.15 -9.42
C SER A 75 21.63 -18.37 -9.88
N GLN A 76 20.47 -18.61 -9.26
CA GLN A 76 19.24 -17.88 -9.55
C GLN A 76 19.28 -16.48 -8.93
N VAL A 77 19.81 -16.38 -7.71
CA VAL A 77 19.97 -15.11 -6.98
C VAL A 77 20.99 -14.20 -7.65
N ALA A 78 22.11 -14.75 -8.13
CA ALA A 78 23.18 -13.96 -8.75
C ALA A 78 22.75 -13.22 -10.03
N GLY A 79 21.67 -13.68 -10.69
CA GLY A 79 21.11 -13.04 -11.87
C GLY A 79 19.99 -12.03 -11.56
N MET A 80 19.53 -11.94 -10.31
CA MET A 80 18.50 -10.98 -9.93
C MET A 80 19.10 -9.59 -9.76
N GLN A 81 18.41 -8.59 -10.30
CA GLN A 81 18.68 -7.19 -10.10
C GLN A 81 17.42 -6.50 -9.61
N GLU A 82 17.59 -5.56 -8.69
CA GLU A 82 16.55 -4.61 -8.33
C GLU A 82 16.58 -3.51 -9.38
N GLU A 83 15.51 -3.37 -10.16
CA GLU A 83 15.52 -2.45 -11.29
C GLU A 83 15.20 -1.02 -10.83
N ALA A 84 14.01 -0.84 -10.26
CA ALA A 84 13.56 0.43 -9.69
C ALA A 84 12.61 0.17 -8.51
N ALA A 85 12.46 1.17 -7.64
CA ALA A 85 11.61 1.12 -6.46
C ALA A 85 10.87 2.45 -6.29
N HIS A 86 9.56 2.36 -6.10
CA HIS A 86 8.69 3.49 -5.80
C HIS A 86 8.27 3.45 -4.33
N THR A 87 8.37 4.58 -3.64
CA THR A 87 8.43 4.60 -2.16
C THR A 87 7.29 5.39 -1.54
N ARG A 88 6.52 4.78 -0.62
CA ARG A 88 5.68 5.54 0.31
C ARG A 88 6.54 6.43 1.22
N PRO A 89 6.42 7.76 1.19
CA PRO A 89 7.25 8.66 2.00
C PRO A 89 6.94 8.54 3.50
N THR A 90 7.88 8.98 4.36
CA THR A 90 7.56 9.16 5.79
C THR A 90 6.60 10.32 5.99
N ASN A 91 5.88 10.30 7.12
CA ASN A 91 4.94 11.36 7.51
C ASN A 91 5.58 12.77 7.61
N SER A 92 6.91 12.86 7.63
CA SER A 92 7.67 14.12 7.74
C SER A 92 8.25 14.61 6.41
N ALA A 93 8.18 13.82 5.33
CA ALA A 93 9.01 14.01 4.13
C ALA A 93 8.31 14.67 2.93
N ALA A 94 6.97 14.72 2.84
CA ALA A 94 6.31 15.49 1.77
C ALA A 94 5.84 16.85 2.28
N GLY A 95 6.21 17.90 1.54
CA GLY A 95 5.68 19.24 1.77
C GLY A 95 4.17 19.29 1.45
N PRO A 96 3.45 20.29 1.97
CA PRO A 96 2.04 20.48 1.65
C PRO A 96 1.86 20.68 0.14
N VAL A 97 1.15 19.75 -0.50
CA VAL A 97 0.71 19.90 -1.89
C VAL A 97 -0.43 20.92 -1.90
N THR A 98 -0.13 22.17 -2.21
CA THR A 98 -1.17 23.19 -2.48
C THR A 98 -1.71 22.99 -3.89
N PRO A 99 -3.00 22.67 -4.08
CA PRO A 99 -3.59 22.58 -5.41
C PRO A 99 -3.64 23.99 -6.02
N SER A 100 -2.90 24.21 -7.10
CA SER A 100 -3.00 25.46 -7.84
C SER A 100 -4.17 25.34 -8.82
N ALA A 101 -5.33 25.86 -8.42
CA ALA A 101 -6.51 25.93 -9.28
C ALA A 101 -6.25 26.92 -10.43
N HIS A 102 -6.13 26.42 -11.65
CA HIS A 102 -6.15 27.23 -12.87
C HIS A 102 -7.36 26.87 -13.72
N GLY A 103 -8.38 27.73 -13.65
CA GLY A 103 -9.57 27.63 -14.48
C GLY A 103 -9.24 27.88 -15.95
N ARG A 104 -9.49 26.89 -16.80
CA ARG A 104 -9.64 27.06 -18.26
C ARG A 104 -10.83 26.24 -18.75
N ARG A 105 -11.49 26.77 -19.78
CA ARG A 105 -12.80 26.30 -20.28
C ARG A 105 -12.68 24.99 -21.06
N ALA A 106 -13.68 24.14 -20.85
CA ALA A 106 -13.88 22.84 -21.49
C ALA A 106 -14.29 22.97 -22.96
N GLN A 107 -13.59 22.26 -23.85
CA GLN A 107 -14.16 21.71 -25.09
C GLN A 107 -13.49 20.37 -25.40
N ASP A 108 -14.34 19.33 -25.40
CA ASP A 108 -14.27 18.01 -26.03
C ASP A 108 -13.11 17.06 -25.66
N VAL A 109 -13.49 16.01 -24.90
CA VAL A 109 -12.69 15.00 -24.16
C VAL A 109 -12.02 15.57 -22.91
N ALA A 110 -12.79 15.65 -21.82
CA ALA A 110 -12.41 16.28 -20.55
C ALA A 110 -11.33 15.49 -19.79
N MET A 111 -10.09 15.66 -20.21
CA MET A 111 -8.87 15.70 -19.41
C MET A 111 -8.83 17.12 -18.77
N ASN A 112 -8.45 17.43 -17.53
CA ASN A 112 -7.52 16.79 -16.61
C ASN A 112 -7.65 17.49 -15.25
N SER A 113 -7.89 16.75 -14.17
CA SER A 113 -7.33 17.15 -12.89
C SER A 113 -5.80 17.17 -13.04
N PRO A 114 -5.06 18.14 -12.47
CA PRO A 114 -3.60 18.10 -12.46
C PRO A 114 -3.05 16.86 -11.71
N LEU A 115 -3.92 16.17 -10.96
CA LEU A 115 -3.63 14.96 -10.22
C LEU A 115 -3.91 13.68 -11.04
N ASP A 116 -4.58 13.74 -12.20
CA ASP A 116 -4.87 12.54 -13.00
C ASP A 116 -3.59 11.82 -13.43
N LEU A 117 -3.61 10.49 -13.38
CA LEU A 117 -2.49 9.67 -13.82
C LEU A 117 -2.50 9.55 -15.35
N LEU A 118 -1.31 9.42 -15.93
CA LEU A 118 -1.12 9.10 -17.33
C LEU A 118 -0.66 7.65 -17.46
N TYR A 119 -1.32 6.89 -18.32
CA TYR A 119 -0.80 5.61 -18.76
C TYR A 119 0.33 5.82 -19.79
N ILE A 120 1.55 5.43 -19.43
CA ILE A 120 2.78 5.62 -20.22
C ILE A 120 3.29 4.34 -20.91
N GLY A 121 2.55 3.24 -20.80
CA GLY A 121 2.69 2.08 -21.70
C GLY A 121 3.18 0.77 -21.08
N GLY A 122 3.58 0.78 -19.81
CA GLY A 122 4.03 -0.37 -19.04
C GLY A 122 2.92 -1.38 -18.71
N PRO A 123 3.28 -2.58 -18.23
CA PRO A 123 2.30 -3.59 -17.85
C PRO A 123 1.51 -3.18 -16.61
N VAL A 124 0.29 -3.70 -16.47
CA VAL A 124 -0.52 -3.61 -15.24
C VAL A 124 -1.00 -5.00 -14.84
N LEU A 125 -1.13 -5.28 -13.55
CA LEU A 125 -1.55 -6.59 -13.06
C LEU A 125 -3.08 -6.72 -13.17
N GLY A 126 -3.58 -7.52 -14.10
CA GLY A 126 -5.02 -7.78 -14.24
C GLY A 126 -5.59 -8.71 -13.16
N SER A 127 -4.72 -9.49 -12.52
CA SER A 127 -4.98 -10.40 -11.40
C SER A 127 -3.66 -10.73 -10.69
N ALA A 128 -3.71 -11.05 -9.40
CA ALA A 128 -2.53 -11.51 -8.66
C ALA A 128 -2.87 -12.36 -7.43
N VAL A 129 -1.93 -13.20 -7.03
CA VAL A 129 -1.91 -13.88 -5.73
C VAL A 129 -0.88 -13.20 -4.84
N SER A 130 -1.34 -12.58 -3.76
CA SER A 130 -0.51 -11.93 -2.75
C SER A 130 0.03 -12.98 -1.77
N ASN A 131 1.35 -13.14 -1.71
CA ASN A 131 2.03 -14.09 -0.82
C ASN A 131 2.84 -13.32 0.22
N ASN A 132 2.46 -13.46 1.48
CA ASN A 132 3.14 -12.78 2.57
C ASN A 132 4.42 -13.51 2.95
N ILE A 133 5.53 -12.78 3.09
CA ILE A 133 6.82 -13.28 3.52
C ILE A 133 7.16 -12.60 4.84
N TYR A 134 7.20 -13.37 5.92
CA TYR A 134 7.52 -12.87 7.26
C TYR A 134 8.96 -13.19 7.63
N ILE A 135 9.79 -12.15 7.73
CA ILE A 135 11.19 -12.30 8.12
C ILE A 135 11.27 -12.32 9.65
N ASN A 136 11.76 -13.41 10.23
CA ASN A 136 11.92 -13.61 11.67
C ASN A 136 10.65 -13.39 12.53
N CYS A 137 9.46 -13.52 11.95
CA CYS A 137 8.21 -13.39 12.70
C CYS A 137 7.26 -14.55 12.39
N THR A 138 7.28 -15.56 13.26
CA THR A 138 6.36 -16.72 13.23
C THR A 138 4.92 -16.32 13.55
N ALA A 139 3.97 -17.26 13.41
CA ALA A 139 2.57 -17.07 13.79
C ALA A 139 2.39 -16.52 15.23
N SER A 140 3.18 -17.02 16.19
CA SER A 140 3.14 -16.51 17.57
C SER A 140 3.65 -15.08 17.69
N CYS A 141 4.71 -14.73 16.94
CA CYS A 141 5.22 -13.35 16.86
C CYS A 141 4.14 -12.41 16.28
N ARG A 142 3.51 -12.81 15.17
CA ARG A 142 2.44 -12.05 14.51
C ARG A 142 1.26 -11.80 15.44
N ALA A 143 0.75 -12.86 16.08
CA ALA A 143 -0.35 -12.74 17.03
C ALA A 143 -0.03 -11.78 18.19
N SER A 144 1.20 -11.85 18.74
CA SER A 144 1.63 -10.97 19.84
C SER A 144 1.87 -9.51 19.43
N SER A 145 2.17 -9.27 18.15
CA SER A 145 2.51 -7.94 17.61
C SER A 145 1.37 -7.26 16.86
N GLY A 146 0.24 -7.96 16.66
CA GLY A 146 -0.88 -7.47 15.86
C GLY A 146 -0.63 -7.54 14.35
N LEU A 147 0.47 -8.13 13.87
CA LEU A 147 0.77 -8.18 12.44
C LEU A 147 -0.11 -9.22 11.73
N GLN A 148 -1.26 -8.81 11.19
CA GLN A 148 -2.25 -9.69 10.54
C GLN A 148 -2.60 -9.29 9.08
N PRO A 149 -1.61 -9.02 8.21
CA PRO A 149 -1.89 -8.56 6.84
C PRO A 149 -2.59 -9.63 5.98
N GLY A 150 -2.53 -10.92 6.36
CA GLY A 150 -3.27 -11.99 5.69
C GLY A 150 -4.78 -11.75 5.70
N GLN A 151 -5.33 -11.35 6.86
CA GLN A 151 -6.77 -11.11 7.01
C GLN A 151 -7.20 -9.93 6.13
N PHE A 152 -6.44 -8.84 6.18
CA PHE A 152 -6.66 -7.66 5.33
C PHE A 152 -6.67 -8.03 3.84
N LEU A 153 -5.70 -8.80 3.35
CA LEU A 153 -5.65 -9.22 1.94
C LEU A 153 -6.80 -10.16 1.55
N SER A 154 -7.19 -11.08 2.46
CA SER A 154 -8.36 -11.95 2.26
C SER A 154 -9.64 -11.14 2.11
N ASP A 155 -9.80 -10.14 2.95
CA ASP A 155 -10.97 -9.26 2.97
C ASP A 155 -10.99 -8.33 1.76
N LEU A 156 -9.85 -7.69 1.45
CA LEU A 156 -9.69 -6.83 0.28
C LEU A 156 -10.04 -7.57 -1.01
N GLY A 157 -9.56 -8.81 -1.17
CA GLY A 157 -9.85 -9.63 -2.36
C GLY A 157 -11.33 -9.97 -2.55
N LYS A 158 -12.15 -9.87 -1.49
CA LYS A 158 -13.60 -10.12 -1.49
C LYS A 158 -14.42 -8.83 -1.50
N ASP A 159 -13.76 -7.67 -1.44
CA ASP A 159 -14.42 -6.37 -1.30
C ASP A 159 -14.48 -5.60 -2.63
N GLU A 160 -15.49 -4.74 -2.75
CA GLU A 160 -15.69 -3.84 -3.88
C GLU A 160 -14.61 -2.74 -3.94
N TYR A 161 -13.80 -2.56 -2.89
CA TYR A 161 -12.71 -1.58 -2.94
C TYR A 161 -11.75 -1.81 -4.11
N THR A 162 -11.51 -3.07 -4.44
CA THR A 162 -10.71 -3.45 -5.61
C THR A 162 -11.32 -3.03 -6.95
N GLU A 163 -12.61 -2.66 -6.99
CA GLU A 163 -13.25 -2.13 -8.21
C GLU A 163 -12.73 -0.75 -8.61
N LEU A 164 -12.14 0.02 -7.67
CA LEU A 164 -11.43 1.26 -7.99
C LEU A 164 -10.38 1.03 -9.10
N LEU A 165 -9.71 -0.12 -9.08
CA LEU A 165 -8.66 -0.47 -10.03
C LEU A 165 -9.18 -0.62 -11.47
N TYR A 166 -10.49 -0.78 -11.68
CA TYR A 166 -11.07 -0.98 -13.00
C TYR A 166 -10.65 0.09 -13.99
N GLN A 167 -10.64 1.36 -13.56
CA GLN A 167 -10.28 2.48 -14.42
C GLN A 167 -8.84 2.43 -14.93
N TYR A 168 -7.95 1.78 -14.18
CA TYR A 168 -6.53 1.62 -14.49
C TYR A 168 -6.24 0.33 -15.28
N LEU A 169 -7.17 -0.63 -15.28
CA LEU A 169 -7.03 -1.90 -15.98
C LEU A 169 -7.75 -1.92 -17.33
N ALA A 170 -8.78 -1.09 -17.50
CA ALA A 170 -9.62 -1.09 -18.69
C ALA A 170 -8.97 -0.34 -19.85
N SER A 171 -9.06 -0.93 -21.05
CA SER A 171 -8.75 -0.25 -22.31
C SER A 171 -10.00 0.42 -22.89
N PRO A 172 -9.88 1.56 -23.60
CA PRO A 172 -10.96 2.14 -24.39
C PRO A 172 -11.71 1.11 -25.24
N GLY A 173 -13.03 1.05 -25.09
CA GLY A 173 -13.89 0.14 -25.84
C GLY A 173 -13.79 -1.33 -25.43
N VAL A 174 -12.98 -1.68 -24.43
CA VAL A 174 -12.87 -3.03 -23.86
C VAL A 174 -13.52 -3.01 -22.48
N ALA A 175 -14.75 -3.53 -22.40
CA ALA A 175 -15.37 -3.80 -21.11
C ALA A 175 -14.64 -4.97 -20.45
N ILE A 176 -14.20 -4.80 -19.20
CA ILE A 176 -13.75 -5.92 -18.40
C ILE A 176 -15.00 -6.71 -18.00
N SER A 177 -15.18 -7.88 -18.60
CA SER A 177 -16.43 -8.64 -18.53
C SER A 177 -16.65 -9.41 -17.22
N THR A 178 -15.67 -9.41 -16.32
CA THR A 178 -15.79 -10.03 -15.00
C THR A 178 -15.45 -9.02 -13.90
N PRO A 179 -16.19 -9.03 -12.78
CA PRO A 179 -15.87 -8.23 -11.61
C PRO A 179 -14.40 -8.38 -11.21
N LEU A 180 -13.82 -7.31 -10.65
CA LEU A 180 -12.45 -7.36 -10.12
C LEU A 180 -12.38 -8.10 -8.78
N THR A 181 -13.48 -8.15 -8.03
CA THR A 181 -13.60 -8.97 -6.83
C THR A 181 -13.23 -10.42 -7.14
N GLY A 182 -12.31 -10.98 -6.34
CA GLY A 182 -11.78 -12.33 -6.52
C GLY A 182 -10.62 -12.46 -7.52
N ARG A 183 -10.15 -11.37 -8.15
CA ARG A 183 -8.95 -11.39 -9.01
C ARG A 183 -7.64 -11.20 -8.24
N TYR A 184 -7.71 -10.49 -7.12
CA TYR A 184 -6.60 -10.27 -6.20
C TYR A 184 -6.86 -11.09 -4.97
N THR A 185 -6.07 -12.14 -4.76
CA THR A 185 -6.34 -13.10 -3.69
C THR A 185 -5.14 -13.32 -2.83
N LYS A 186 -5.40 -13.80 -1.62
CA LYS A 186 -4.37 -14.15 -0.67
C LYS A 186 -3.89 -15.58 -0.91
N GLY A 187 -2.59 -15.74 -1.13
CA GLY A 187 -1.89 -17.02 -1.24
C GLY A 187 -1.33 -17.51 0.11
N PRO A 188 -0.51 -18.57 0.14
CA PRO A 188 0.14 -19.01 1.38
C PRO A 188 1.07 -17.93 1.95
N GLY A 189 1.07 -17.79 3.29
CA GLY A 189 2.11 -17.06 3.99
C GLY A 189 3.34 -17.93 4.21
N VAL A 190 4.51 -17.30 4.25
CA VAL A 190 5.81 -17.96 4.40
C VAL A 190 6.61 -17.32 5.51
N ASP A 191 7.16 -18.14 6.41
CA ASP A 191 8.09 -17.69 7.45
C ASP A 191 9.52 -18.00 7.02
N ILE A 192 10.39 -16.99 7.11
CA ILE A 192 11.83 -17.15 6.84
C ILE A 192 12.62 -16.77 8.08
N ALA A 193 13.46 -17.69 8.54
CA ALA A 193 14.50 -17.41 9.51
C ALA A 193 15.70 -16.79 8.80
N TRP A 194 16.05 -15.56 9.17
CA TRP A 194 17.17 -14.79 8.63
C TRP A 194 18.10 -14.35 9.76
N THR A 195 19.39 -14.57 9.58
CA THR A 195 20.43 -14.06 10.46
C THR A 195 21.32 -13.12 9.65
N PRO A 196 21.43 -11.83 10.04
CA PRO A 196 22.27 -10.88 9.32
C PRO A 196 23.73 -11.35 9.29
N GLY A 197 24.34 -11.32 8.11
CA GLY A 197 25.77 -11.58 7.95
C GLY A 197 26.62 -10.33 8.23
N PRO A 198 27.96 -10.46 8.20
CA PRO A 198 28.87 -9.32 8.38
C PRO A 198 28.65 -8.19 7.37
N ALA A 199 28.21 -8.52 6.15
CA ALA A 199 27.90 -7.53 5.12
C ALA A 199 26.72 -6.63 5.52
N ASN A 200 25.81 -7.07 6.40
CA ASN A 200 24.66 -6.29 6.84
C ASN A 200 25.03 -5.23 7.89
N ALA A 201 26.25 -5.25 8.42
CA ALA A 201 26.75 -4.18 9.26
C ALA A 201 27.13 -2.97 8.39
N GLN A 202 26.58 -1.79 8.70
CA GLN A 202 26.93 -0.54 8.02
C GLN A 202 27.47 0.48 9.04
N PRO A 203 28.63 1.10 8.80
CA PRO A 203 29.14 2.15 9.66
C PRO A 203 28.11 3.28 9.83
N GLY A 204 27.84 3.64 11.09
CA GLY A 204 26.87 4.68 11.42
C GLY A 204 25.43 4.20 11.59
N TYR A 205 25.13 2.91 11.39
CA TYR A 205 23.81 2.33 11.62
C TYR A 205 23.87 1.39 12.82
N THR A 206 22.82 1.38 13.64
CA THR A 206 22.75 0.47 14.81
C THR A 206 22.04 -0.83 14.49
N ASN A 207 21.15 -0.81 13.50
CA ASN A 207 20.43 -1.98 13.03
C ASN A 207 21.13 -2.64 11.83
N PRO A 208 20.91 -3.94 11.59
CA PRO A 208 21.33 -4.60 10.36
C PRO A 208 20.63 -4.00 9.14
N LEU A 209 21.42 -3.67 8.11
CA LEU A 209 20.93 -3.21 6.82
C LEU A 209 20.55 -4.39 5.92
N VAL A 210 19.27 -4.50 5.57
CA VAL A 210 18.74 -5.46 4.61
C VAL A 210 19.21 -5.10 3.20
N ARG A 211 20.03 -5.97 2.59
CA ARG A 211 20.53 -5.77 1.23
C ARG A 211 19.60 -6.42 0.22
N PHE A 212 19.69 -5.99 -1.03
CA PHE A 212 18.92 -6.64 -2.10
C PHE A 212 19.26 -8.13 -2.25
N GLY A 213 20.51 -8.52 -2.00
CA GLY A 213 20.88 -9.93 -1.95
C GLY A 213 20.09 -10.74 -0.91
N ASP A 214 19.72 -10.15 0.24
CA ASP A 214 18.85 -10.81 1.22
C ASP A 214 17.43 -10.98 0.66
N ILE A 215 16.87 -9.91 0.08
CA ILE A 215 15.54 -9.90 -0.55
C ILE A 215 15.45 -10.93 -1.68
N ALA A 216 16.43 -10.97 -2.57
CA ALA A 216 16.48 -11.94 -3.66
C ALA A 216 16.52 -13.39 -3.15
N ASN A 217 17.26 -13.65 -2.06
CA ASN A 217 17.23 -14.96 -1.40
C ASN A 217 15.84 -15.30 -0.84
N TRP A 218 15.16 -14.34 -0.20
CA TRP A 218 13.81 -14.54 0.35
C TRP A 218 12.77 -14.80 -0.73
N LEU A 219 12.83 -14.06 -1.83
CA LEU A 219 11.97 -14.24 -2.99
C LEU A 219 12.17 -15.64 -3.58
N VAL A 220 13.40 -16.04 -3.91
CA VAL A 220 13.66 -17.37 -4.49
C VAL A 220 13.23 -18.50 -3.54
N ALA A 221 13.49 -18.39 -2.24
CA ALA A 221 13.05 -19.37 -1.25
C ALA A 221 11.52 -19.49 -1.23
N THR A 222 10.81 -18.36 -1.24
CA THR A 222 9.34 -18.30 -1.19
C THR A 222 8.73 -18.85 -2.48
N ILE A 223 9.19 -18.38 -3.65
CA ILE A 223 8.68 -18.85 -4.94
C ILE A 223 8.88 -20.38 -5.04
N GLY A 224 10.05 -20.88 -4.63
CA GLY A 224 10.31 -22.33 -4.58
C GLY A 224 9.35 -23.09 -3.67
N ALA A 225 9.03 -22.52 -2.50
CA ALA A 225 8.12 -23.14 -1.53
C ALA A 225 6.63 -23.08 -1.95
N VAL A 226 6.20 -22.00 -2.61
CA VAL A 226 4.79 -21.74 -2.92
C VAL A 226 4.37 -22.33 -4.27
N ASN A 227 5.20 -22.24 -5.30
CA ASN A 227 4.83 -22.65 -6.66
C ASN A 227 5.93 -23.39 -7.44
N GLY A 228 7.02 -23.77 -6.79
CA GLY A 228 8.09 -24.55 -7.39
C GLY A 228 8.83 -23.82 -8.51
N LEU A 229 8.88 -22.49 -8.49
CA LEU A 229 9.56 -21.63 -9.47
C LEU A 229 8.92 -21.60 -10.87
N ASN A 230 7.63 -21.96 -10.98
CA ASN A 230 6.96 -22.11 -12.29
C ASN A 230 6.09 -20.91 -12.71
N ASP A 231 5.75 -19.99 -11.80
CA ASP A 231 4.94 -18.81 -12.15
C ASP A 231 5.34 -17.58 -11.31
N GLY A 232 6.06 -16.64 -11.92
CA GLY A 232 6.43 -15.39 -11.29
C GLY A 232 5.46 -14.24 -11.56
N GLN A 233 4.68 -14.32 -12.65
CA GLN A 233 4.06 -13.15 -13.28
C GLN A 233 2.68 -12.82 -12.72
N ASN A 234 2.06 -13.74 -11.98
CA ASN A 234 0.74 -13.56 -11.34
C ASN A 234 0.82 -13.50 -9.82
N HIS A 235 1.99 -13.19 -9.28
CA HIS A 235 2.23 -13.18 -7.84
C HIS A 235 2.79 -11.83 -7.41
N VAL A 236 2.28 -11.32 -6.29
CA VAL A 236 2.88 -10.21 -5.55
C VAL A 236 3.41 -10.77 -4.24
N TYR A 237 4.70 -10.58 -3.97
CA TYR A 237 5.33 -11.06 -2.75
C TYR A 237 5.46 -9.91 -1.74
N ASN A 238 4.69 -9.96 -0.66
CA ASN A 238 4.70 -8.89 0.35
C ASN A 238 5.69 -9.24 1.46
N ILE A 239 6.82 -8.52 1.54
CA ILE A 239 7.90 -8.80 2.49
C ILE A 239 7.73 -7.92 3.72
N PHE A 240 7.50 -8.55 4.87
CA PHE A 240 7.39 -7.86 6.16
C PHE A 240 8.70 -8.02 6.93
N LEU A 241 9.39 -6.90 7.19
CA LEU A 241 10.61 -6.90 7.99
C LEU A 241 10.29 -6.81 9.49
N PRO A 242 11.10 -7.46 10.35
CA PRO A 242 10.94 -7.34 11.78
C PRO A 242 11.41 -5.94 12.26
N PRO A 243 11.08 -5.56 13.50
CA PRO A 243 11.64 -4.36 14.13
C PRO A 243 13.17 -4.41 14.19
N ASN A 244 13.80 -3.23 14.28
CA ASN A 244 15.26 -3.07 14.35
C ASN A 244 15.98 -3.61 13.10
N THR A 245 15.46 -3.32 11.92
CA THR A 245 16.14 -3.55 10.64
C THR A 245 16.05 -2.29 9.80
N ASP A 246 17.10 -2.01 9.05
CA ASP A 246 17.11 -0.88 8.13
C ASP A 246 17.08 -1.37 6.68
N ARG A 247 16.61 -0.51 5.79
CA ARG A 247 16.64 -0.75 4.34
C ARG A 247 16.94 0.55 3.63
N CYS A 248 17.94 0.56 2.76
CA CYS A 248 18.32 1.72 1.98
C CYS A 248 18.23 1.42 0.48
N LEU A 249 17.58 2.30 -0.27
CA LEU A 249 17.61 2.31 -1.74
C LEU A 249 18.80 3.12 -2.25
N SER A 250 19.24 4.11 -1.47
CA SER A 250 20.49 4.82 -1.67
C SER A 250 21.06 5.29 -0.33
N ALA A 251 22.26 5.85 -0.32
CA ALA A 251 22.90 6.35 0.90
C ALA A 251 22.09 7.43 1.64
N SER A 252 21.18 8.13 0.95
CA SER A 252 20.35 9.20 1.50
C SER A 252 18.85 8.88 1.52
N ARG A 253 18.45 7.69 1.07
CA ARG A 253 17.05 7.24 1.01
C ARG A 253 16.94 5.89 1.67
N CYS A 254 16.59 5.89 2.95
CA CYS A 254 16.46 4.72 3.78
C CYS A 254 15.11 4.70 4.52
N TYR A 255 14.66 3.51 4.87
CA TYR A 255 13.95 3.27 6.10
C TYR A 255 15.01 2.97 7.16
N SER A 256 15.18 3.87 8.12
CA SER A 256 16.09 3.71 9.26
C SER A 256 15.63 4.63 10.40
N PRO A 257 14.66 4.17 11.22
CA PRO A 257 14.15 4.96 12.34
C PRO A 257 15.22 5.40 13.34
N ASP A 258 16.35 4.69 13.42
CA ASP A 258 17.53 5.02 14.23
C ASP A 258 18.49 6.00 13.55
N GLN A 259 18.35 6.26 12.24
CA GLN A 259 19.04 7.31 11.48
C GLN A 259 18.05 8.30 10.84
N PRO A 260 17.45 9.23 11.62
CA PRO A 260 16.40 10.12 11.11
C PRO A 260 16.80 10.98 9.91
N ALA A 261 18.10 11.26 9.73
CA ALA A 261 18.61 12.06 8.62
C ALA A 261 18.48 11.37 7.25
N THR A 262 18.39 10.04 7.22
CA THR A 262 18.22 9.25 6.00
C THR A 262 16.88 8.51 5.95
N ASN A 263 16.04 8.63 7.00
CA ASN A 263 14.73 7.99 7.11
C ASN A 263 13.66 8.70 6.26
N THR A 264 13.53 8.30 5.00
CA THR A 264 12.71 9.00 3.99
C THR A 264 11.47 8.26 3.54
N PHE A 265 11.39 6.93 3.72
CA PHE A 265 10.24 6.15 3.30
C PHE A 265 9.78 5.15 4.37
N CYS A 266 8.54 4.67 4.23
CA CYS A 266 7.90 3.72 5.12
C CYS A 266 7.62 2.37 4.49
N ALA A 267 7.58 2.29 3.17
CA ALA A 267 7.63 1.07 2.39
C ALA A 267 8.01 1.42 0.95
N TYR A 268 8.08 0.40 0.11
CA TYR A 268 8.15 0.55 -1.33
C TYR A 268 7.67 -0.72 -2.00
N HIS A 269 7.29 -0.60 -3.26
CA HIS A 269 7.16 -1.73 -4.15
C HIS A 269 8.19 -1.64 -5.28
N SER A 270 8.49 -2.79 -5.86
CA SER A 270 9.54 -2.96 -6.85
C SER A 270 9.35 -4.28 -7.59
N TYR A 271 10.19 -4.50 -8.58
CA TYR A 271 10.30 -5.77 -9.26
C TYR A 271 11.75 -6.22 -9.39
N ALA A 272 11.92 -7.53 -9.52
CA ALA A 272 13.19 -8.15 -9.81
C ALA A 272 13.05 -9.11 -11.00
N LEU A 273 14.10 -9.23 -11.79
CA LEU A 273 14.13 -10.18 -12.90
C LEU A 273 14.67 -11.53 -12.43
N LEU A 274 13.83 -12.57 -12.50
CA LEU A 274 14.21 -13.94 -12.17
C LEU A 274 14.45 -14.74 -13.45
N THR A 275 15.64 -15.34 -13.56
CA THR A 275 15.91 -16.33 -14.61
C THR A 275 15.33 -17.69 -14.21
N THR A 276 14.31 -18.13 -14.94
CA THR A 276 13.66 -19.44 -14.78
C THR A 276 14.06 -20.38 -15.92
N ASN A 277 13.62 -21.64 -15.84
CA ASN A 277 13.79 -22.60 -16.94
C ASN A 277 13.04 -22.18 -18.22
N THR A 278 12.05 -21.30 -18.11
CA THR A 278 11.19 -20.84 -19.23
C THR A 278 11.59 -19.46 -19.77
N GLY A 279 12.60 -18.81 -19.17
CA GLY A 279 13.05 -17.47 -19.55
C GLY A 279 13.21 -16.53 -18.36
N VAL A 280 13.49 -15.26 -18.67
CA VAL A 280 13.53 -14.19 -17.67
C VAL A 280 12.10 -13.71 -17.44
N VAL A 281 11.65 -13.73 -16.19
CA VAL A 281 10.30 -13.27 -15.80
C VAL A 281 10.41 -12.21 -14.71
N PRO A 282 9.58 -11.16 -14.73
CA PRO A 282 9.49 -10.21 -13.62
C PRO A 282 8.85 -10.89 -12.41
N ILE A 283 9.34 -10.54 -11.22
CA ILE A 283 8.80 -10.89 -9.91
C ILE A 283 8.45 -9.60 -9.21
N TYR A 284 7.18 -9.41 -8.88
CA TYR A 284 6.67 -8.21 -8.23
C TYR A 284 6.66 -8.39 -6.72
N TYR A 285 7.12 -7.40 -5.98
CA TYR A 285 7.17 -7.47 -4.53
C TYR A 285 6.95 -6.11 -3.87
N THR A 286 6.37 -6.15 -2.68
CA THR A 286 6.36 -5.01 -1.76
C THR A 286 7.33 -5.31 -0.63
N LEU A 287 7.97 -4.28 -0.09
CA LEU A 287 8.77 -4.39 1.13
C LEU A 287 8.23 -3.40 2.16
N ILE A 288 7.72 -3.95 3.25
CA ILE A 288 7.03 -3.26 4.33
C ILE A 288 7.85 -3.47 5.61
N PRO A 289 8.72 -2.51 5.96
CA PRO A 289 9.41 -2.50 7.24
C PRO A 289 8.47 -2.39 8.44
N ASP A 290 9.03 -2.37 9.65
CA ASP A 290 8.22 -2.22 10.86
C ASP A 290 7.44 -0.88 10.87
N GLN A 291 6.12 -0.99 10.81
CA GLN A 291 5.23 0.17 10.85
C GLN A 291 4.97 0.66 12.27
N GLY A 292 5.53 0.03 13.31
CA GLY A 292 5.43 0.47 14.71
C GLY A 292 6.32 1.66 15.09
N THR A 293 6.71 2.49 14.12
CA THR A 293 7.66 3.59 14.29
C THR A 293 6.99 4.94 14.07
N PRO A 294 7.35 6.01 14.81
CA PRO A 294 6.67 7.31 14.70
C PRO A 294 6.65 7.92 13.30
N SER A 295 7.61 7.57 12.44
CA SER A 295 7.68 8.05 11.06
C SER A 295 6.68 7.41 10.11
N CYS A 296 6.13 6.24 10.48
CA CYS A 296 5.30 5.38 9.63
C CYS A 296 3.96 4.98 10.28
N THR A 297 3.75 5.28 11.56
CA THR A 297 2.42 5.23 12.18
C THR A 297 1.67 6.53 11.90
N PRO A 298 0.34 6.47 11.66
CA PRO A 298 -0.50 7.65 11.63
C PRO A 298 -0.29 8.54 12.87
N PRO A 299 -0.26 9.87 12.73
CA PRO A 299 -0.02 10.76 13.85
C PRO A 299 -1.20 10.76 14.83
N GLY A 300 -0.91 10.58 16.12
CA GLY A 300 -1.83 10.82 17.23
C GLY A 300 -2.34 9.55 17.93
N ASN A 301 -2.93 9.75 19.11
CA ASN A 301 -3.58 8.68 19.88
C ASN A 301 -4.98 8.39 19.33
N LEU A 302 -5.09 8.19 18.02
CA LEU A 302 -6.35 7.79 17.42
C LEU A 302 -6.68 6.36 17.88
N PRO A 303 -7.92 6.08 18.32
CA PRO A 303 -8.35 4.72 18.63
C PRO A 303 -8.48 3.94 17.32
N LEU A 304 -7.43 3.21 16.95
CA LEU A 304 -7.41 2.44 15.71
C LEU A 304 -8.21 1.12 15.89
N PRO A 305 -8.93 0.64 14.85
CA PRO A 305 -9.85 -0.48 14.99
C PRO A 305 -9.15 -1.80 15.32
N ASN A 306 -7.90 -1.99 14.89
CA ASN A 306 -7.14 -3.23 15.05
C ASN A 306 -5.93 -3.06 15.98
N GLN A 307 -5.93 -2.02 16.82
CA GLN A 307 -4.86 -1.79 17.79
C GLN A 307 -4.77 -2.92 18.83
N VAL A 308 -3.56 -3.43 19.06
CA VAL A 308 -3.29 -4.43 20.10
C VAL A 308 -2.54 -3.74 21.24
N GLY A 309 -3.23 -3.52 22.36
CA GLY A 309 -2.70 -2.70 23.46
C GLY A 309 -2.50 -1.24 23.01
N SER A 310 -1.30 -0.70 23.19
CA SER A 310 -0.92 0.62 22.67
C SER A 310 -0.28 0.58 21.28
N ASN A 311 -0.25 -0.59 20.63
CA ASN A 311 0.44 -0.78 19.36
C ASN A 311 -0.50 -0.49 18.18
N GLN A 312 -0.15 0.53 17.40
CA GLN A 312 -0.85 0.96 16.19
C GLN A 312 -0.35 0.25 14.91
N ARG A 313 0.59 -0.69 15.05
CA ARG A 313 1.27 -1.38 13.95
C ARG A 313 0.32 -2.06 12.96
N THR A 314 -0.77 -2.68 13.42
CA THR A 314 -1.68 -3.44 12.55
C THR A 314 -2.24 -2.56 11.44
N ASP A 315 -2.99 -1.52 11.84
CA ASP A 315 -3.62 -0.59 10.90
C ASP A 315 -2.60 0.21 10.09
N ALA A 316 -1.46 0.57 10.68
CA ALA A 316 -0.37 1.20 9.92
C ALA A 316 0.19 0.25 8.84
N THR A 317 0.30 -1.05 9.14
CA THR A 317 0.72 -2.07 8.17
C THR A 317 -0.32 -2.27 7.08
N ASP A 318 -1.60 -2.36 7.42
CA ASP A 318 -2.67 -2.54 6.45
C ASP A 318 -2.80 -1.33 5.52
N SER A 319 -2.70 -0.10 6.07
CA SER A 319 -2.63 1.16 5.30
C SER A 319 -1.44 1.17 4.33
N THR A 320 -0.24 0.86 4.82
CA THR A 320 0.98 0.81 3.99
C THR A 320 0.89 -0.31 2.94
N LEU A 321 0.38 -1.47 3.30
CA LEU A 321 0.20 -2.59 2.38
C LEU A 321 -0.82 -2.27 1.28
N SER A 322 -1.92 -1.58 1.62
CA SER A 322 -2.89 -1.11 0.63
C SER A 322 -2.22 -0.21 -0.41
N HIS A 323 -1.51 0.83 0.05
CA HIS A 323 -0.78 1.77 -0.80
C HIS A 323 0.15 1.02 -1.77
N GLU A 324 1.07 0.22 -1.23
CA GLU A 324 2.08 -0.46 -2.04
C GLU A 324 1.47 -1.51 -2.96
N LEU A 325 0.39 -2.19 -2.55
CA LEU A 325 -0.27 -3.20 -3.37
C LEU A 325 -1.04 -2.58 -4.54
N PHE A 326 -1.79 -1.49 -4.30
CA PHE A 326 -2.53 -0.81 -5.37
C PHE A 326 -1.55 -0.21 -6.39
N GLU A 327 -0.48 0.43 -5.92
CA GLU A 327 0.61 0.89 -6.77
C GLU A 327 1.27 -0.25 -7.54
N THR A 328 1.58 -1.38 -6.90
CA THR A 328 2.10 -2.58 -7.60
C THR A 328 1.13 -3.10 -8.67
N ILE A 329 -0.18 -2.99 -8.48
CA ILE A 329 -1.17 -3.44 -9.45
C ILE A 329 -1.23 -2.51 -10.65
N THR A 330 -1.23 -1.20 -10.41
CA THR A 330 -1.33 -0.18 -11.46
C THR A 330 0.00 0.10 -12.15
N ASP A 331 1.13 -0.08 -11.46
CA ASP A 331 2.46 0.17 -12.01
C ASP A 331 3.54 -0.83 -11.54
N PRO A 332 3.37 -2.13 -11.81
CA PRO A 332 4.28 -3.18 -11.35
C PRO A 332 5.74 -3.02 -11.81
N GLN A 333 6.00 -2.29 -12.89
CA GLN A 333 7.35 -2.10 -13.47
C GLN A 333 7.81 -0.64 -13.47
N LEU A 334 7.04 0.26 -12.83
CA LEU A 334 7.36 1.68 -12.69
C LEU A 334 7.43 2.43 -14.03
N ASP A 335 6.62 1.97 -14.99
CA ASP A 335 6.52 2.48 -16.34
C ASP A 335 5.09 2.41 -16.92
N ALA A 336 4.06 2.29 -16.08
CA ALA A 336 2.65 2.15 -16.46
C ALA A 336 1.80 3.38 -16.08
N TRP A 337 1.27 3.51 -14.86
CA TRP A 337 0.35 4.58 -14.49
C TRP A 337 1.01 5.59 -13.57
N TYR A 338 1.17 6.83 -14.04
CA TYR A 338 1.99 7.81 -13.34
C TYR A 338 1.52 9.25 -13.51
N ASN A 339 1.54 10.04 -12.45
CA ASN A 339 1.36 11.49 -12.54
C ASN A 339 2.71 12.17 -12.84
N LEU A 340 2.91 12.56 -14.10
CA LEU A 340 4.14 13.21 -14.56
C LEU A 340 4.38 14.62 -13.97
N ASN A 341 3.34 15.28 -13.44
CA ASN A 341 3.47 16.63 -12.89
C ASN A 341 3.96 16.63 -11.44
N LEU A 342 3.52 15.63 -10.67
CA LEU A 342 3.80 15.50 -9.24
C LEU A 342 4.84 14.44 -8.93
N ASN A 343 5.18 13.60 -9.92
CA ASN A 343 6.08 12.47 -9.73
C ASN A 343 5.52 11.52 -8.67
N SER A 344 4.27 11.08 -8.89
CA SER A 344 3.46 10.34 -7.93
C SER A 344 2.57 9.31 -8.61
N GLU A 345 2.34 8.21 -7.93
CA GLU A 345 1.40 7.15 -8.31
C GLU A 345 0.05 7.30 -7.58
N ILE A 346 -0.82 6.30 -7.73
CA ILE A 346 -2.20 6.31 -7.21
C ILE A 346 -2.24 6.46 -5.68
N GLY A 347 -1.32 5.81 -4.97
CA GLY A 347 -1.21 5.86 -3.52
C GLY A 347 -0.56 7.15 -3.04
N ASP A 348 0.54 7.56 -3.67
CA ASP A 348 1.24 8.81 -3.34
C ASP A 348 0.36 10.05 -3.33
N LEU A 349 -0.50 10.21 -4.35
CA LEU A 349 -1.41 11.35 -4.45
C LEU A 349 -2.34 11.45 -3.24
N CYS A 350 -2.53 10.33 -2.55
CA CYS A 350 -3.42 10.18 -1.41
C CYS A 350 -2.70 9.87 -0.08
N ALA A 351 -1.38 10.03 -0.02
CA ALA A 351 -0.53 9.64 1.11
C ALA A 351 -0.93 10.19 2.50
N TYR A 352 -1.77 11.23 2.54
CA TYR A 352 -2.21 11.92 3.75
C TYR A 352 -3.70 11.75 4.07
N TYR A 353 -4.42 10.93 3.31
CA TYR A 353 -5.85 10.74 3.46
C TYR A 353 -6.14 9.34 3.97
N ASP A 354 -5.78 9.06 5.22
CA ASP A 354 -6.22 7.85 5.90
C ASP A 354 -7.70 7.97 6.29
N ASN A 355 -8.45 6.88 6.10
CA ASN A 355 -9.85 6.78 6.48
C ASN A 355 -10.14 5.48 7.21
N PHE A 356 -11.10 5.54 8.13
CA PHE A 356 -11.69 4.33 8.69
C PHE A 356 -12.66 3.74 7.69
N VAL A 357 -12.44 2.49 7.31
CA VAL A 357 -13.26 1.79 6.32
C VAL A 357 -13.75 0.47 6.86
N THR A 358 -14.75 -0.09 6.20
CA THR A 358 -15.15 -1.49 6.39
C THR A 358 -14.88 -2.23 5.09
N ILE A 359 -14.02 -3.25 5.15
CA ILE A 359 -13.65 -4.11 4.02
C ILE A 359 -14.08 -5.52 4.39
N ASN A 360 -14.97 -6.12 3.60
CA ASN A 360 -15.55 -7.44 3.85
C ASN A 360 -15.99 -7.64 5.32
N HIS A 361 -16.72 -6.65 5.86
CA HIS A 361 -17.24 -6.61 7.25
C HIS A 361 -16.22 -6.40 8.38
N HIS A 362 -14.94 -6.29 8.09
CA HIS A 362 -13.91 -5.94 9.08
C HIS A 362 -13.53 -4.47 8.97
N LYS A 363 -13.23 -3.84 10.11
CA LYS A 363 -12.87 -2.42 10.17
C LYS A 363 -11.38 -2.26 10.03
N TYR A 364 -10.95 -1.31 9.21
CA TYR A 364 -9.55 -0.96 9.01
C TYR A 364 -9.38 0.55 9.05
N MET A 365 -8.16 1.00 9.31
CA MET A 365 -7.70 2.30 8.85
C MET A 365 -6.76 2.07 7.68
N ILE A 366 -7.13 2.58 6.51
CA ILE A 366 -6.27 2.51 5.33
C ILE A 366 -6.13 3.89 4.70
N GLN A 367 -5.04 4.07 3.96
CA GLN A 367 -4.89 5.19 3.07
C GLN A 367 -5.94 5.12 1.97
N SER A 368 -6.45 6.28 1.57
CA SER A 368 -7.21 6.40 0.32
C SER A 368 -6.32 6.18 -0.89
N GLU A 369 -6.95 5.91 -2.03
CA GLU A 369 -6.30 5.74 -3.32
C GLU A 369 -6.92 6.75 -4.31
N TYR A 370 -6.12 7.26 -5.24
CA TYR A 370 -6.61 8.23 -6.21
C TYR A 370 -7.57 7.59 -7.21
N SER A 371 -8.59 8.34 -7.61
CA SER A 371 -9.52 7.96 -8.67
C SER A 371 -9.46 9.03 -9.74
N ASP A 372 -8.97 8.69 -10.93
CA ASP A 372 -8.98 9.57 -12.10
C ASP A 372 -10.41 9.93 -12.49
N ILE A 373 -11.36 9.01 -12.37
CA ILE A 373 -12.77 9.27 -12.69
C ILE A 373 -13.43 10.16 -11.64
N GLY A 374 -13.08 9.97 -10.37
CA GLY A 374 -13.56 10.80 -9.27
C GLY A 374 -12.80 12.13 -9.14
N HIS A 375 -11.64 12.24 -9.80
CA HIS A 375 -10.64 13.27 -9.61
C HIS A 375 -10.27 13.53 -8.14
N MET A 376 -10.32 12.49 -7.28
CA MET A 376 -10.16 12.63 -5.83
C MET A 376 -9.70 11.35 -5.16
N CYS A 377 -9.19 11.47 -3.94
CA CYS A 377 -8.88 10.34 -3.09
C CYS A 377 -10.16 9.67 -2.59
N ILE A 378 -10.28 8.36 -2.80
CA ILE A 378 -11.40 7.55 -2.35
C ILE A 378 -10.91 6.37 -1.51
N SER A 379 -11.74 5.93 -0.57
CA SER A 379 -11.47 4.74 0.24
C SER A 379 -12.60 3.72 0.06
N ALA A 380 -12.36 2.50 0.53
CA ALA A 380 -13.36 1.43 0.55
C ALA A 380 -14.67 1.96 1.15
N ASN A 381 -15.75 1.65 0.43
CA ASN A 381 -17.10 2.19 0.60
C ASN A 381 -17.43 2.38 2.09
N LEU A 382 -17.61 3.63 2.56
CA LEU A 382 -18.43 3.87 3.74
C LEU A 382 -19.84 3.49 3.31
N THR A 383 -20.17 2.21 3.35
CA THR A 383 -21.56 1.78 3.20
C THR A 383 -22.35 2.56 4.25
N ASN A 384 -23.46 3.17 3.81
CA ASN A 384 -24.33 4.07 4.55
C ASN A 384 -24.96 3.46 5.84
N GLU A 385 -24.42 2.37 6.40
CA GLU A 385 -24.99 1.69 7.56
C GLU A 385 -24.81 2.46 8.88
N ASN A 386 -24.04 3.55 8.93
CA ASN A 386 -23.83 4.34 10.15
C ASN A 386 -24.08 5.85 10.02
N LEU A 387 -24.85 6.31 9.02
CA LEU A 387 -25.60 7.54 9.25
C LEU A 387 -26.69 7.21 10.26
N VAL A 388 -26.33 7.39 11.54
CA VAL A 388 -27.23 7.41 12.70
C VAL A 388 -28.56 8.00 12.26
N THR A 389 -29.61 7.17 12.19
CA THR A 389 -30.98 7.65 12.20
C THR A 389 -31.12 8.54 13.43
N ILE A 390 -31.09 9.86 13.23
CA ILE A 390 -31.47 10.81 14.27
C ILE A 390 -32.94 10.49 14.56
N PRO A 391 -33.30 10.04 15.78
CA PRO A 391 -34.70 9.81 16.11
C PRO A 391 -35.37 11.18 16.23
N GLY A 392 -36.30 11.48 15.32
CA GLY A 392 -37.30 12.52 15.53
C GLY A 392 -37.30 13.66 14.52
N SER A 393 -38.04 13.48 13.42
CA SER A 393 -38.92 14.54 12.95
C SER A 393 -40.24 13.91 12.50
N SER A 394 -41.17 13.80 13.45
CA SER A 394 -42.58 13.60 13.14
C SER A 394 -43.09 14.86 12.43
N SER A 395 -43.30 14.79 11.11
CA SER A 395 -44.14 15.76 10.42
C SER A 395 -45.60 15.49 10.80
N GLY A 396 -46.05 16.20 11.83
CA GLY A 396 -47.48 16.37 12.12
C GLY A 396 -48.11 17.13 10.96
N GLY A 397 -49.05 16.48 10.27
CA GLY A 397 -49.92 17.13 9.31
C GLY A 397 -50.98 17.97 10.02
N HIS A 398 -51.14 19.20 9.55
CA HIS A 398 -52.40 19.92 9.50
C HIS A 398 -52.53 20.58 8.14
#